data_AF-A0A0C2W188-F1
#
_entry.id   AF-A0A0C2W188-F1
#
_cell.length_a   1.000
_cell.length_b   1.000
_cell.length_c   1.000
_cell.angle_alpha   90.00
_cell.angle_beta   90.00
_cell.angle_gamma   90.00
#
_symmetry.space_group_name_H-M   'P 1'
#
loop_
_entity.id
_entity.type
_entity.pdbx_description
1 polymer ?
#
loop_
_entity_poly.entity_id
_entity_poly.type
_entity_poly.pdbx_seq_one_letter_code
_entity_poly.pdbx_strand_id
1 'polypeptide(L)'
;MRERGLPIWNGEFGPVYARHQYDGPKSDEINESRYLLLKDQLAVYDQEQISWSIWLYKDIGFQGMVHVGLDTPYMKRFEKFLLKKYKLAVDAWGADTTGVKDTQDMLEKFINDSVPDPAHRALYPAPVWTFSDRIGRIYRNIMLAEFLVAEYAEHFRGLSEAELDELAASFKFENCTKREGLNEVLKEHHKVVTK
;
A
#
# COMPACT_ATOMS: atom_id res chain seq x y z
N MET A 1 8.71 -14.55 -22.39
CA MET A 1 8.66 -13.36 -23.27
C MET A 1 9.88 -13.28 -24.18
N ARG A 2 11.12 -13.23 -23.63
CA ARG A 2 12.37 -13.15 -24.42
C ARG A 2 12.54 -14.23 -25.49
N GLU A 3 12.41 -15.50 -25.11
CA GLU A 3 12.52 -16.64 -26.05
C GLU A 3 11.53 -16.56 -27.22
N ARG A 4 10.43 -15.82 -27.04
CA ARG A 4 9.39 -15.63 -28.05
C ARG A 4 9.50 -14.29 -28.78
N GLY A 5 10.54 -13.49 -28.52
CA GLY A 5 10.73 -12.16 -29.11
C GLY A 5 9.65 -11.15 -28.70
N LEU A 6 8.99 -11.34 -27.55
CA LEU A 6 7.90 -10.47 -27.11
C LEU A 6 8.40 -9.36 -26.18
N PRO A 7 7.82 -8.14 -26.26
CA PRO A 7 8.15 -7.04 -25.36
C PRO A 7 7.78 -7.39 -23.91
N ILE A 8 8.52 -6.81 -22.96
CA ILE A 8 8.28 -6.95 -21.52
C ILE A 8 7.89 -5.57 -20.98
N TRP A 9 6.77 -5.53 -20.27
CA TRP A 9 6.24 -4.34 -19.62
C TRP A 9 5.88 -4.67 -18.17
N ASN A 10 6.44 -3.93 -17.21
CA ASN A 10 5.97 -3.95 -15.84
C ASN A 10 5.03 -2.76 -15.58
N GLY A 11 3.73 -3.05 -15.55
CA GLY A 11 2.70 -2.01 -15.38
C GLY A 11 2.59 -1.44 -13.98
N GLU A 12 3.02 -2.18 -12.95
CA GLU A 12 2.91 -1.71 -11.57
C GLU A 12 4.09 -2.22 -10.75
N PHE A 13 4.87 -1.29 -10.21
CA PHE A 13 5.88 -1.58 -9.19
C PHE A 13 6.12 -0.32 -8.37
N GLY A 14 6.84 -0.48 -7.28
CA GLY A 14 7.25 0.62 -6.41
C GLY A 14 7.21 0.19 -4.96
N PRO A 15 8.10 0.73 -4.12
CA PRO A 15 8.08 0.43 -2.70
C PRO A 15 6.92 1.18 -2.02
N VAL A 16 6.32 0.54 -1.01
CA VAL A 16 5.50 1.25 -0.02
C VAL A 16 6.42 1.95 0.97
N TYR A 17 6.07 3.10 1.54
CA TYR A 17 6.91 3.88 2.45
C TYR A 17 6.36 3.88 3.88
N ALA A 18 7.28 3.81 4.83
CA ALA A 18 7.01 3.96 6.24
C ALA A 18 6.67 5.41 6.54
N ARG A 19 5.83 5.61 7.54
CA ARG A 19 5.22 6.88 7.89
C ARG A 19 5.40 7.11 9.38
N HIS A 20 5.98 8.24 9.76
CA HIS A 20 6.28 8.57 11.16
C HIS A 20 5.06 8.43 12.09
N GLN A 21 3.86 8.79 11.64
CA GLN A 21 2.64 8.69 12.43
C GLN A 21 2.17 7.25 12.71
N TYR A 22 2.75 6.24 12.04
CA TYR A 22 2.37 4.82 12.18
C TYR A 22 3.56 3.93 12.56
N ASP A 23 4.70 4.13 11.92
CA ASP A 23 5.92 3.33 12.05
C ASP A 23 6.96 3.96 13.00
N GLY A 24 6.75 5.21 13.41
CA GLY A 24 7.62 5.92 14.35
C GLY A 24 9.01 6.27 13.77
N PRO A 25 10.04 6.45 14.62
CA PRO A 25 11.33 7.03 14.22
C PRO A 25 12.14 6.16 13.25
N LYS A 26 11.80 4.87 13.11
CA LYS A 26 12.44 3.98 12.13
C LYS A 26 12.02 4.27 10.69
N SER A 27 11.04 5.14 10.47
CA SER A 27 10.50 5.44 9.15
C SER A 27 11.57 5.89 8.17
N ASP A 28 12.51 6.73 8.62
CA ASP A 28 13.54 7.29 7.75
C ASP A 28 14.50 6.19 7.27
N GLU A 29 15.04 5.37 8.18
CA GLU A 29 15.92 4.24 7.86
C GLU A 29 15.25 3.23 6.91
N ILE A 30 13.98 2.90 7.17
CA ILE A 30 13.19 2.01 6.32
C ILE A 30 13.03 2.60 4.91
N ASN A 31 12.74 3.89 4.82
CA ASN A 31 12.52 4.57 3.54
C ASN A 31 13.82 4.72 2.73
N GLU A 32 14.95 5.01 3.38
CA GLU A 32 16.26 5.02 2.72
C GLU A 32 16.57 3.68 2.06
N SER A 33 16.37 2.58 2.79
CA SER A 33 16.56 1.23 2.25
C SER A 33 15.65 0.95 1.05
N ARG A 34 14.43 1.49 1.06
CA ARG A 34 13.45 1.35 -0.03
C ARG A 34 13.80 2.20 -1.26
N TYR A 35 14.43 3.36 -1.09
CA TYR A 35 14.96 4.15 -2.21
C TYR A 35 16.12 3.42 -2.89
N LEU A 36 17.02 2.79 -2.12
CA LEU A 36 18.09 1.96 -2.67
C LEU A 36 17.55 0.76 -3.46
N LEU A 37 16.57 0.04 -2.90
CA LEU A 37 15.89 -1.05 -3.59
C LEU A 37 15.28 -0.60 -4.93
N LEU A 38 14.63 0.56 -4.94
CA LEU A 38 14.06 1.11 -6.17
C LEU A 38 15.15 1.39 -7.21
N LYS A 39 16.29 1.96 -6.80
CA LYS A 39 17.42 2.23 -7.70
C LYS A 39 17.97 0.94 -8.32
N ASP A 40 18.12 -0.10 -7.51
CA ASP A 40 18.59 -1.41 -7.99
C ASP A 40 17.58 -2.04 -8.96
N GLN A 41 16.28 -1.93 -8.66
CA GLN A 41 15.22 -2.44 -9.54
C GLN A 41 15.20 -1.73 -10.90
N LEU A 42 15.38 -0.40 -10.92
CA LEU A 42 15.48 0.37 -12.16
C LEU A 42 16.72 0.00 -12.98
N ALA A 43 17.86 -0.25 -12.32
CA ALA A 43 19.07 -0.71 -13.00
C ALA A 43 18.87 -2.08 -13.67
N VAL A 44 18.13 -3.00 -13.03
CA VAL A 44 17.73 -4.27 -13.64
C VAL A 44 16.84 -4.01 -14.86
N TYR A 45 15.86 -3.12 -14.77
CA TYR A 45 15.00 -2.81 -15.91
C TYR A 45 15.77 -2.23 -17.10
N ASP A 46 16.78 -1.40 -16.88
CA ASP A 46 17.63 -0.89 -17.96
C ASP A 46 18.45 -2.02 -18.61
N GLN A 47 19.11 -2.85 -17.79
CA GLN A 47 19.92 -3.99 -18.28
C GLN A 47 19.07 -4.96 -19.09
N GLU A 48 17.84 -5.18 -18.65
CA GLU A 48 16.91 -6.12 -19.24
C GLU A 48 16.01 -5.47 -20.32
N GLN A 49 16.13 -4.16 -20.56
CA GLN A 49 15.26 -3.40 -21.47
C GLN A 49 13.76 -3.60 -21.17
N ILE A 50 13.40 -3.63 -19.87
CA ILE A 50 12.02 -3.74 -19.40
C ILE A 50 11.43 -2.34 -19.31
N SER A 51 10.36 -2.11 -20.07
CA SER A 51 9.59 -0.87 -19.95
C SER A 51 8.67 -0.94 -18.72
N TRP A 52 8.39 0.19 -18.09
CA TRP A 52 7.67 0.20 -16.81
C TRP A 52 6.83 1.45 -16.56
N SER A 53 5.83 1.31 -15.68
CA SER A 53 5.14 2.41 -15.03
C SER A 53 5.17 2.23 -13.51
N ILE A 54 5.64 3.26 -12.81
CA ILE A 54 5.69 3.23 -11.35
C ILE A 54 4.31 3.50 -10.76
N TRP A 55 3.92 2.65 -9.83
CA TRP A 55 2.78 2.88 -8.96
C TRP A 55 3.28 3.67 -7.74
N LEU A 56 2.72 4.81 -7.36
CA LEU A 56 1.68 5.58 -8.05
C LEU A 56 2.00 7.07 -8.00
N TYR A 57 1.21 7.87 -8.72
CA TYR A 57 1.38 9.32 -8.71
C TYR A 57 1.01 9.95 -7.35
N LYS A 58 -0.20 9.70 -6.84
CA LYS A 58 -0.75 10.40 -5.67
C LYS A 58 -1.56 9.50 -4.74
N ASP A 59 -1.29 9.57 -3.44
CA ASP A 59 -2.11 8.97 -2.38
C ASP A 59 -2.15 9.82 -1.10
N ILE A 60 -2.47 9.18 0.03
CA ILE A 60 -2.52 9.78 1.37
C ILE A 60 -1.24 9.53 2.21
N GLY A 61 -0.14 9.15 1.58
CA GLY A 61 1.19 9.08 2.19
C GLY A 61 1.88 7.72 2.10
N PHE A 62 1.36 6.76 1.33
CA PHE A 62 1.82 5.37 1.39
C PHE A 62 2.93 5.06 0.38
N GLN A 63 2.66 5.18 -0.92
CA GLN A 63 3.56 4.84 -2.03
C GLN A 63 3.76 6.01 -3.01
N GLY A 64 2.84 6.97 -3.05
CA GLY A 64 2.79 8.04 -4.05
C GLY A 64 4.07 8.88 -4.19
N MET A 65 4.37 9.29 -5.43
CA MET A 65 5.36 10.33 -5.77
C MET A 65 5.03 11.67 -5.11
N VAL A 66 3.74 11.96 -4.99
CA VAL A 66 3.19 12.99 -4.13
C VAL A 66 2.15 12.38 -3.20
N HIS A 67 1.88 13.02 -2.08
CA HIS A 67 0.81 12.61 -1.20
C HIS A 67 0.13 13.80 -0.54
N VAL A 68 -1.11 13.62 -0.12
CA VAL A 68 -1.86 14.63 0.63
C VAL A 68 -1.05 15.07 1.86
N GLY A 69 -0.96 16.38 2.09
CA GLY A 69 -0.28 16.93 3.25
C GLY A 69 -0.98 16.55 4.56
N LEU A 70 -0.21 16.25 5.61
CA LEU A 70 -0.76 15.82 6.91
C LEU A 70 -1.62 16.90 7.57
N ASP A 71 -1.36 18.17 7.27
CA ASP A 71 -2.11 19.31 7.82
C ASP A 71 -3.42 19.63 7.08
N THR A 72 -3.75 18.89 6.03
CA THR A 72 -4.96 19.13 5.23
C THR A 72 -6.25 18.73 5.97
N PRO A 73 -7.40 19.32 5.61
CA PRO A 73 -8.71 18.96 6.18
C PRO A 73 -9.00 17.45 6.13
N TYR A 74 -8.68 16.79 5.01
CA TYR A 74 -8.88 15.34 4.88
C TYR A 74 -8.03 14.56 5.89
N MET A 75 -6.73 14.81 5.95
CA MET A 75 -5.84 14.03 6.83
C MET A 75 -6.19 14.24 8.31
N LYS A 76 -6.51 15.46 8.72
CA LYS A 76 -6.94 15.77 10.10
C LYS A 76 -8.28 15.10 10.44
N ARG A 77 -9.24 15.15 9.53
CA ARG A 77 -10.58 14.58 9.77
C ARG A 77 -10.55 13.06 9.92
N PHE A 78 -9.77 12.39 9.07
CA PHE A 78 -9.72 10.93 9.01
C PHE A 78 -8.60 10.32 9.86
N GLU A 79 -7.75 11.11 10.53
CA GLU A 79 -6.55 10.66 11.26
C GLU A 79 -6.81 9.43 12.14
N LYS A 80 -7.80 9.51 13.03
CA LYS A 80 -8.14 8.43 13.97
C LYS A 80 -8.63 7.18 13.25
N PHE A 81 -9.44 7.36 12.21
CA PHE A 81 -9.97 6.24 11.42
C PHE A 81 -8.87 5.57 10.59
N LEU A 82 -7.98 6.34 10.00
CA LEU A 82 -6.82 5.82 9.26
C LEU A 82 -5.86 5.07 10.20
N LEU A 83 -5.61 5.58 11.41
CA LEU A 83 -4.84 4.86 12.43
C LEU A 83 -5.52 3.55 12.84
N LYS A 84 -6.85 3.55 12.98
CA LYS A 84 -7.63 2.34 13.24
C LYS A 84 -7.46 1.33 12.10
N LYS A 85 -7.62 1.75 10.84
CA LYS A 85 -7.40 0.88 9.67
C LYS A 85 -5.99 0.28 9.65
N TYR A 86 -4.99 1.11 9.92
CA TYR A 86 -3.58 0.68 9.99
C TYR A 86 -3.39 -0.41 11.05
N LYS A 87 -3.84 -0.17 12.29
CA LYS A 87 -3.71 -1.13 13.40
C LYS A 87 -4.45 -2.45 13.16
N LEU A 88 -5.58 -2.38 12.47
CA LEU A 88 -6.40 -3.56 12.15
C LEU A 88 -5.93 -4.30 10.89
N ALA A 89 -4.91 -3.80 10.17
CA ALA A 89 -4.38 -4.39 8.94
C ALA A 89 -5.49 -4.76 7.93
N VAL A 90 -6.50 -3.89 7.79
CA VAL A 90 -7.68 -4.15 6.93
C VAL A 90 -7.40 -3.88 5.46
N ASP A 91 -6.40 -3.05 5.14
CA ASP A 91 -5.94 -2.87 3.77
C ASP A 91 -4.93 -3.96 3.45
N ALA A 92 -5.20 -4.79 2.43
CA ALA A 92 -4.39 -6.00 2.19
C ALA A 92 -2.94 -5.71 1.74
N TRP A 93 -2.74 -4.59 1.05
CA TRP A 93 -1.46 -4.28 0.41
C TRP A 93 -0.49 -3.62 1.39
N GLY A 94 0.64 -4.28 1.67
CA GLY A 94 1.75 -3.74 2.47
C GLY A 94 1.40 -3.43 3.93
N ALA A 95 0.39 -4.10 4.50
CA ALA A 95 0.01 -3.92 5.90
C ALA A 95 0.93 -4.66 6.87
N ASP A 96 1.16 -4.05 8.03
CA ASP A 96 1.77 -4.71 9.18
C ASP A 96 0.69 -5.49 9.95
N THR A 97 0.80 -6.80 9.97
CA THR A 97 -0.15 -7.70 10.65
C THR A 97 0.26 -8.03 12.09
N THR A 98 1.35 -7.46 12.60
CA THR A 98 1.88 -7.77 13.94
C THR A 98 0.83 -7.53 15.03
N GLY A 99 0.08 -6.43 14.93
CA GLY A 99 -0.95 -6.06 15.91
C GLY A 99 -2.20 -6.96 15.92
N VAL A 100 -2.38 -7.82 14.91
CA VAL A 100 -3.53 -8.73 14.76
C VAL A 100 -3.10 -10.20 14.71
N LYS A 101 -1.84 -10.48 15.03
CA LYS A 101 -1.25 -11.81 14.91
C LYS A 101 -1.99 -12.84 15.75
N ASP A 102 -2.33 -12.53 17.00
CA ASP A 102 -2.99 -13.48 17.90
C ASP A 102 -4.33 -13.99 17.35
N THR A 103 -5.13 -13.10 16.77
CA THR A 103 -6.41 -13.48 16.15
C THR A 103 -6.20 -14.27 14.85
N GLN A 104 -5.19 -13.90 14.05
CA GLN A 104 -4.82 -14.66 12.86
C GLN A 104 -4.40 -16.09 13.22
N ASP A 105 -3.49 -16.23 14.18
CA ASP A 105 -2.96 -17.53 14.64
C ASP A 105 -4.09 -18.43 15.16
N MET A 106 -5.05 -17.85 15.90
CA MET A 106 -6.22 -18.59 16.40
C MET A 106 -7.07 -19.16 15.26
N LEU A 107 -7.37 -18.35 14.24
CA LEU A 107 -8.15 -18.78 13.08
C LEU A 107 -7.41 -19.81 12.23
N GLU A 108 -6.11 -19.59 12.00
CA GLU A 108 -5.24 -20.54 11.31
C GLU A 108 -5.20 -21.89 12.03
N LYS A 109 -5.02 -21.88 13.35
CA LYS A 109 -5.02 -23.09 14.17
C LYS A 109 -6.37 -23.82 14.07
N PHE A 110 -7.48 -23.11 14.24
CA PHE A 110 -8.81 -23.71 14.17
C PHE A 110 -9.07 -24.41 12.82
N ILE A 111 -8.74 -23.76 11.71
CA ILE A 111 -8.94 -24.33 10.37
C ILE A 111 -7.96 -25.47 10.11
N ASN A 112 -6.71 -25.36 10.57
CA ASN A 112 -5.71 -26.42 10.47
C ASN A 112 -6.14 -27.69 11.22
N ASP A 113 -6.69 -27.55 12.43
CA ASP A 113 -7.15 -28.68 13.23
C ASP A 113 -8.44 -29.29 12.66
N SER A 114 -9.31 -28.47 12.06
CA SER A 114 -10.58 -28.91 11.48
C SER A 114 -10.42 -29.56 10.09
N VAL A 115 -9.40 -29.15 9.32
CA VAL A 115 -9.11 -29.63 7.96
C VAL A 115 -7.61 -29.96 7.87
N PRO A 116 -7.17 -31.09 8.46
CA PRO A 116 -5.75 -31.37 8.64
C PRO A 116 -4.99 -31.57 7.33
N ASP A 117 -5.63 -32.18 6.32
CA ASP A 117 -5.03 -32.40 5.01
C ASP A 117 -4.75 -31.06 4.29
N PRO A 118 -3.48 -30.71 4.02
CA PRO A 118 -3.12 -29.48 3.31
C PRO A 118 -3.72 -29.41 1.90
N ALA A 119 -3.94 -30.54 1.22
CA ALA A 119 -4.52 -30.57 -0.12
C ALA A 119 -5.96 -30.01 -0.13
N HIS A 120 -6.72 -30.22 0.95
CA HIS A 120 -8.08 -29.69 1.10
C HIS A 120 -8.11 -28.18 1.40
N ARG A 121 -6.98 -27.60 1.83
CA ARG A 121 -6.83 -26.16 2.13
C ARG A 121 -6.16 -25.38 1.00
N ALA A 122 -5.58 -26.06 0.02
CA ALA A 122 -4.97 -25.49 -1.18
C ALA A 122 -6.04 -25.03 -2.20
N LEU A 123 -6.85 -24.05 -1.81
CA LEU A 123 -7.95 -23.53 -2.61
C LEU A 123 -7.46 -22.51 -3.65
N TYR A 124 -8.00 -22.56 -4.87
CA TYR A 124 -7.72 -21.56 -5.92
C TYR A 124 -7.88 -20.12 -5.39
N PRO A 125 -6.87 -19.24 -5.53
CA PRO A 125 -5.74 -19.32 -6.48
C PRO A 125 -4.41 -19.81 -5.87
N ALA A 126 -4.38 -20.86 -5.04
CA ALA A 126 -3.12 -21.45 -4.57
C ALA A 126 -2.16 -21.83 -5.74
N PRO A 127 -0.84 -21.65 -5.58
CA PRO A 127 -0.13 -21.18 -4.39
C PRO A 127 0.00 -19.65 -4.28
N VAL A 128 -0.63 -18.88 -5.19
CA VAL A 128 -0.55 -17.41 -5.19
C VAL A 128 -1.09 -16.82 -3.89
N TRP A 129 -2.18 -17.38 -3.38
CA TRP A 129 -2.64 -17.11 -2.02
C TRP A 129 -2.25 -18.27 -1.13
N THR A 130 -1.43 -17.99 -0.13
CA THR A 130 -1.12 -18.97 0.91
C THR A 130 -2.33 -19.21 1.80
N PHE A 131 -2.24 -20.25 2.63
CA PHE A 131 -3.25 -20.53 3.66
C PHE A 131 -3.47 -19.32 4.59
N SER A 132 -2.38 -18.69 5.03
CA SER A 132 -2.41 -17.49 5.88
C SER A 132 -3.04 -16.30 5.15
N ASP A 133 -2.63 -16.03 3.90
CA ASP A 133 -3.17 -14.92 3.10
C ASP A 133 -4.67 -15.06 2.88
N ARG A 134 -5.15 -16.28 2.59
CA ARG A 134 -6.58 -16.55 2.42
C ARG A 134 -7.36 -16.20 3.67
N ILE A 135 -6.88 -16.63 4.83
CA ILE A 135 -7.54 -16.34 6.11
C ILE A 135 -7.53 -14.84 6.35
N GLY A 136 -6.38 -14.17 6.20
CA GLY A 136 -6.25 -12.73 6.36
C GLY A 136 -7.19 -11.95 5.44
N ARG A 137 -7.31 -12.37 4.18
CA ARG A 137 -8.20 -11.76 3.18
C ARG A 137 -9.65 -11.85 3.61
N ILE A 138 -10.12 -13.03 3.99
CA ILE A 138 -11.52 -13.25 4.34
C ILE A 138 -11.86 -12.56 5.67
N TYR A 139 -11.02 -12.74 6.68
CA TYR A 139 -11.25 -12.24 8.03
C TYR A 139 -11.09 -10.71 8.12
N ARG A 140 -9.93 -10.15 7.74
CA ARG A 140 -9.64 -8.72 7.94
C ARG A 140 -9.99 -7.87 6.73
N ASN A 141 -9.61 -8.31 5.54
CA ASN A 141 -9.72 -7.47 4.34
C ASN A 141 -11.11 -7.50 3.70
N ILE A 142 -11.98 -8.43 4.11
CA ILE A 142 -13.37 -8.51 3.70
C ILE A 142 -14.26 -8.32 4.94
N MET A 143 -14.39 -9.32 5.80
CA MET A 143 -15.39 -9.31 6.87
C MET A 143 -15.21 -8.14 7.85
N LEU A 144 -14.01 -7.93 8.41
CA LEU A 144 -13.77 -6.79 9.31
C LEU A 144 -13.90 -5.46 8.56
N ALA A 145 -13.38 -5.37 7.33
CA ALA A 145 -13.44 -4.17 6.52
C ALA A 145 -14.88 -3.74 6.19
N GLU A 146 -15.82 -4.68 6.00
CA GLU A 146 -17.24 -4.40 5.76
C GLU A 146 -17.86 -3.58 6.91
N PHE A 147 -17.52 -3.88 8.16
CA PHE A 147 -18.00 -3.10 9.32
C PHE A 147 -17.43 -1.68 9.38
N LEU A 148 -16.27 -1.44 8.77
CA LEU A 148 -15.63 -0.13 8.76
C LEU A 148 -16.18 0.80 7.67
N VAL A 149 -16.94 0.29 6.69
CA VAL A 149 -17.48 1.09 5.58
C VAL A 149 -18.44 2.17 6.08
N ALA A 150 -19.42 1.78 6.91
CA ALA A 150 -20.36 2.74 7.47
C ALA A 150 -19.66 3.74 8.39
N GLU A 151 -18.73 3.27 9.22
CA GLU A 151 -17.92 4.13 10.10
C GLU A 151 -17.09 5.17 9.31
N TYR A 152 -16.52 4.78 8.17
CA TYR A 152 -15.87 5.74 7.26
C TYR A 152 -16.88 6.78 6.74
N ALA A 153 -18.04 6.33 6.27
CA ALA A 153 -19.08 7.20 5.72
C ALA A 153 -19.61 8.23 6.73
N GLU A 154 -19.68 7.88 8.02
CA GLU A 154 -20.10 8.79 9.09
C GLU A 154 -19.26 10.07 9.17
N HIS A 155 -18.00 10.04 8.74
CA HIS A 155 -17.15 11.22 8.74
C HIS A 155 -17.66 12.32 7.80
N PHE A 156 -18.48 11.95 6.81
CA PHE A 156 -19.09 12.88 5.86
C PHE A 156 -20.50 13.34 6.27
N ARG A 157 -21.11 12.71 7.28
CA ARG A 157 -22.50 13.00 7.68
C ARG A 157 -22.63 14.46 8.14
N GLY A 158 -23.60 15.16 7.57
CA GLY A 158 -23.93 16.53 7.94
C GLY A 158 -23.01 17.60 7.34
N LEU A 159 -22.03 17.22 6.52
CA LEU A 159 -21.22 18.19 5.78
C LEU A 159 -22.03 18.84 4.67
N SER A 160 -21.87 20.16 4.54
CA SER A 160 -22.33 20.94 3.40
C SER A 160 -21.49 20.67 2.16
N GLU A 161 -22.00 21.07 1.00
CA GLU A 161 -21.25 20.99 -0.27
C GLU A 161 -19.93 21.78 -0.21
N ALA A 162 -19.91 22.94 0.46
CA ALA A 162 -18.70 23.73 0.63
C ALA A 162 -17.64 23.02 1.49
N GLU A 163 -18.04 22.35 2.58
CA GLU A 163 -17.12 21.57 3.40
C GLU A 163 -16.62 20.31 2.67
N LEU A 164 -17.45 19.71 1.81
CA LEU A 164 -17.04 18.60 0.95
C LEU A 164 -16.03 19.06 -0.11
N ASP A 165 -16.21 20.25 -0.70
CA ASP A 165 -15.24 20.85 -1.62
C ASP A 165 -13.91 21.16 -0.90
N GLU A 166 -13.96 21.67 0.33
CA GLU A 166 -12.76 21.89 1.15
C GLU A 166 -12.03 20.57 1.45
N LEU A 167 -12.75 19.50 1.79
CA LEU A 167 -12.15 18.17 1.97
C LEU A 167 -11.51 17.67 0.67
N ALA A 168 -12.21 17.74 -0.45
CA ALA A 168 -11.69 17.35 -1.75
C ALA A 168 -10.47 18.20 -2.16
N ALA A 169 -10.46 19.48 -1.81
CA ALA A 169 -9.35 20.40 -2.06
C ALA A 169 -8.04 19.96 -1.37
N SER A 170 -8.10 19.12 -0.35
CA SER A 170 -6.91 18.47 0.25
C SER A 170 -6.06 17.73 -0.79
N PHE A 171 -6.67 17.24 -1.87
CA PHE A 171 -5.99 16.51 -2.93
C PHE A 171 -5.45 17.41 -4.05
N LYS A 172 -5.64 18.73 -3.99
CA LYS A 172 -5.00 19.66 -4.93
C LYS A 172 -3.49 19.60 -4.81
N PHE A 173 -2.77 19.83 -5.91
CA PHE A 173 -1.32 19.60 -5.95
C PHE A 173 -0.56 20.52 -4.99
N GLU A 174 -0.99 21.77 -4.85
CA GLU A 174 -0.47 22.75 -3.90
C GLU A 174 -0.64 22.35 -2.42
N ASN A 175 -1.57 21.43 -2.14
CA ASN A 175 -1.82 20.87 -0.80
C ASN A 175 -1.16 19.50 -0.61
N CYS A 176 -0.39 19.02 -1.59
CA CYS A 176 0.34 17.77 -1.52
C CYS A 176 1.82 18.00 -1.15
N THR A 177 2.39 17.05 -0.44
CA THR A 177 3.82 16.92 -0.19
C THR A 177 4.45 16.04 -1.26
N LYS A 178 5.65 16.40 -1.72
CA LYS A 178 6.44 15.56 -2.64
C LYS A 178 7.27 14.57 -1.85
N ARG A 179 7.38 13.34 -2.35
CA ARG A 179 8.30 12.35 -1.81
C ARG A 179 9.68 12.53 -2.43
N GLU A 180 10.52 13.35 -1.81
CA GLU A 180 11.79 13.77 -2.42
C GLU A 180 12.70 12.58 -2.76
N GLY A 181 12.94 11.64 -1.84
CA GLY A 181 13.83 10.49 -2.12
C GLY A 181 13.38 9.63 -3.31
N LEU A 182 12.07 9.38 -3.45
CA LEU A 182 11.52 8.69 -4.62
C LEU A 182 11.75 9.52 -5.89
N ASN A 183 11.35 10.78 -5.85
CA ASN A 183 11.41 11.67 -7.01
C ASN A 183 12.86 11.94 -7.46
N GLU A 184 13.82 11.94 -6.54
CA GLU A 184 15.24 12.03 -6.84
C GLU A 184 15.74 10.81 -7.58
N VAL A 185 15.44 9.59 -7.10
CA VAL A 185 15.79 8.35 -7.81
C VAL A 185 15.22 8.33 -9.24
N LEU A 186 13.97 8.72 -9.42
CA LEU A 186 13.34 8.78 -10.73
C LEU A 186 13.96 9.85 -11.65
N LYS A 187 14.30 11.03 -11.12
CA LYS A 187 14.99 12.10 -11.88
C LYS A 187 16.40 11.69 -12.29
N GLU A 188 17.12 10.98 -11.43
CA GLU A 188 18.44 10.44 -11.75
C GLU A 188 18.37 9.41 -12.87
N HIS A 189 17.43 8.47 -12.78
CA HIS A 189 17.21 7.42 -13.78
C HIS A 189 16.88 7.99 -15.16
N HIS A 190 16.01 9.00 -15.24
CA HIS A 190 15.68 9.66 -16.52
C HIS A 190 16.91 10.21 -17.29
N LYS A 191 17.94 10.67 -16.58
CA LYS A 191 19.17 11.19 -17.20
C LYS A 191 20.03 10.09 -17.84
N VAL A 192 19.86 8.83 -17.44
CA VAL A 192 20.58 7.68 -17.99
C VAL A 192 20.00 7.28 -19.34
N VAL A 193 18.68 7.35 -19.50
CA VAL A 193 17.96 6.97 -20.73
C VAL A 193 18.13 7.98 -21.88
N THR A 194 18.55 9.21 -21.57
CA THR A 194 18.66 10.33 -22.54
C THR A 194 20.06 10.56 -23.10
N LYS A 195 21.03 9.68 -22.81
CA LYS A 195 22.36 9.65 -23.42
C LYS A 195 22.48 8.53 -24.45
#